data_AF-A0A0A0DU08-F1
#
_entry.id   AF-A0A0A0DU08-F1
#
_cell.length_a   1.000
_cell.length_b   1.000
_cell.length_c   1.000
_cell.angle_alpha   90.00
_cell.angle_beta   90.00
_cell.angle_gamma   90.00
#
_symmetry.space_group_name_H-M   'P 1'
#
loop_
_entity.id
_entity.type
_entity.pdbx_description
1 polymer ?
#
loop_
_entity_poly.entity_id
_entity_poly.type
_entity_poly.pdbx_seq_one_letter_code
_entity_poly.pdbx_strand_id
1 'polypeptide(L)'
;MKWNTQHILAAALLAATGATQAATVTAQAWDLEIAGSATLSFSAALLGALDTGKVTIASYGYATPPIVHQDTDGFYTEVQAVAPISTITYDNVSNALLGMGSVGGVTLTAPVLKSVSSGGQLTVTDLNADLSTHTVYAKVIGGNNVGTLDHLALWHFSGVTGSTSVLVSSLSTTLTGLSLTTEGFNAFSQSLGLLNLGKSALLGVTDFGTITATTVHMLMDGDNMTPPPWYVGQVPEPSTYALMGLGLAGLVMARRRQAR
;
A
#
# COMPACT_ATOMS: atom_id res chain seq x y z
N MET A 1 -63.14 -27.67 -25.04
CA MET A 1 -62.09 -27.64 -24.00
C MET A 1 -60.96 -26.75 -24.51
N LYS A 2 -60.83 -25.54 -23.97
CA LYS A 2 -59.71 -24.64 -24.18
C LYS A 2 -59.44 -23.99 -22.82
N TRP A 3 -58.36 -24.39 -22.17
CA TRP A 3 -57.86 -23.73 -20.97
C TRP A 3 -56.69 -22.83 -21.38
N ASN A 4 -56.86 -21.54 -21.11
CA ASN A 4 -56.02 -20.43 -21.51
C ASN A 4 -54.81 -20.31 -20.55
N THR A 5 -53.61 -20.38 -21.09
CA THR A 5 -52.32 -20.30 -20.37
C THR A 5 -51.92 -18.85 -20.14
N GLN A 6 -52.30 -18.27 -19.00
CA GLN A 6 -51.66 -17.07 -18.45
C GLN A 6 -51.62 -17.20 -16.93
N HIS A 7 -50.53 -16.73 -16.30
CA HIS A 7 -50.23 -16.75 -14.84
C HIS A 7 -49.36 -17.92 -14.31
N ILE A 8 -48.18 -18.13 -14.89
CA ILE A 8 -46.98 -18.50 -14.10
C ILE A 8 -45.79 -17.68 -14.64
N LEU A 9 -45.78 -16.38 -14.35
CA LEU A 9 -44.60 -15.52 -14.42
C LEU A 9 -44.66 -14.55 -13.24
N ALA A 10 -44.59 -15.13 -12.04
CA ALA A 10 -44.44 -14.39 -10.79
C ALA A 10 -43.42 -15.13 -9.92
N ALA A 11 -42.17 -15.20 -10.40
CA ALA A 11 -40.99 -15.46 -9.59
C ALA A 11 -39.74 -15.12 -10.43
N ALA A 12 -38.81 -14.38 -9.82
CA ALA A 12 -37.50 -13.97 -10.34
C ALA A 12 -37.40 -12.73 -11.24
N LEU A 13 -38.33 -11.78 -11.13
CA LEU A 13 -38.04 -10.37 -11.44
C LEU A 13 -38.56 -9.47 -10.32
N LEU A 14 -38.24 -9.82 -9.07
CA LEU A 14 -38.34 -8.86 -7.97
C LEU A 14 -37.00 -8.16 -7.89
N ALA A 15 -37.01 -6.94 -8.42
CA ALA A 15 -36.07 -5.87 -8.23
C ALA A 15 -35.01 -6.15 -7.17
N ALA A 16 -33.78 -6.36 -7.60
CA ALA A 16 -32.64 -5.83 -6.88
C ALA A 16 -32.86 -4.31 -6.82
N THR A 17 -33.62 -3.84 -5.83
CA THR A 17 -33.43 -2.52 -5.26
C THR A 17 -32.02 -2.55 -4.69
N GLY A 18 -31.04 -2.33 -5.57
CA GLY A 18 -29.66 -2.16 -5.21
C GLY A 18 -29.60 -0.91 -4.37
N ALA A 19 -29.60 -1.09 -3.05
CA ALA A 19 -28.83 -0.18 -2.24
C ALA A 19 -27.42 -0.25 -2.82
N THR A 20 -27.00 0.79 -3.53
CA THR A 20 -25.59 1.06 -3.81
C THR A 20 -24.94 1.25 -2.45
N GLN A 21 -24.63 0.14 -1.79
CA GLN A 21 -23.82 0.18 -0.58
C GLN A 21 -22.43 0.65 -1.03
N ALA A 22 -21.92 1.65 -0.32
CA ALA A 22 -20.51 1.98 -0.33
C ALA A 22 -19.69 0.68 -0.25
N ALA A 23 -18.99 0.35 -1.34
CA ALA A 23 -18.08 -0.76 -1.35
C ALA A 23 -16.67 -0.19 -1.35
N THR A 24 -15.87 -0.60 -0.36
CA THR A 24 -14.44 -0.38 -0.35
C THR A 24 -13.83 -1.15 -1.52
N VAL A 25 -13.25 -0.43 -2.47
CA VAL A 25 -12.58 -1.00 -3.64
C VAL A 25 -11.08 -0.72 -3.51
N THR A 26 -10.26 -1.75 -3.64
CA THR A 26 -8.82 -1.63 -3.83
C THR A 26 -8.50 -1.96 -5.29
N ALA A 27 -7.92 -1.01 -6.00
CA ALA A 27 -7.52 -1.16 -7.40
C ALA A 27 -6.04 -0.85 -7.57
N GLN A 28 -5.42 -1.40 -8.63
CA GLN A 28 -4.09 -0.96 -9.03
C GLN A 28 -4.18 0.47 -9.57
N ALA A 29 -3.20 1.32 -9.23
CA ALA A 29 -3.21 2.71 -9.66
C ALA A 29 -3.28 2.84 -11.19
N TRP A 30 -2.60 1.94 -11.91
CA TRP A 30 -2.62 1.88 -13.37
C TRP A 30 -4.01 1.58 -13.95
N ASP A 31 -4.81 0.73 -13.30
CA ASP A 31 -6.19 0.42 -13.75
C ASP A 31 -7.12 1.63 -13.58
N LEU A 32 -6.75 2.57 -12.72
CA LEU A 32 -7.43 3.85 -12.53
C LEU A 32 -6.80 4.97 -13.37
N GLU A 33 -5.83 4.65 -14.23
CA GLU A 33 -5.05 5.62 -15.01
C GLU A 33 -4.42 6.68 -14.09
N ILE A 34 -3.94 6.27 -12.92
CA ILE A 34 -3.27 7.13 -11.94
C ILE A 34 -1.79 6.75 -11.88
N ALA A 35 -0.93 7.75 -12.00
CA ALA A 35 0.50 7.64 -11.70
C ALA A 35 0.87 8.57 -10.56
N GLY A 36 1.80 8.13 -9.73
CA GLY A 36 2.26 8.92 -8.62
C GLY A 36 3.29 8.22 -7.76
N SER A 37 3.68 8.89 -6.69
CA SER A 37 4.69 8.43 -5.76
C SER A 37 4.32 8.79 -4.33
N ALA A 38 4.70 7.92 -3.39
CA ALA A 38 4.75 8.20 -1.97
C ALA A 38 6.18 8.58 -1.58
N THR A 39 6.32 9.72 -0.92
CA THR A 39 7.57 10.21 -0.34
C THR A 39 7.51 10.09 1.18
N LEU A 40 8.36 9.25 1.76
CA LEU A 40 8.59 9.16 3.19
C LEU A 40 9.73 10.11 3.57
N SER A 41 9.43 11.12 4.39
CA SER A 41 10.42 12.08 4.90
C SER A 41 10.67 11.82 6.38
N PHE A 42 11.94 11.69 6.78
CA PHE A 42 12.29 11.38 8.16
C PHE A 42 12.27 12.65 9.03
N SER A 43 11.79 12.53 10.27
CA SER A 43 11.84 13.61 11.25
C SER A 43 13.27 13.85 11.76
N ALA A 44 13.54 15.05 12.26
CA ALA A 44 14.82 15.36 12.91
C ALA A 44 15.13 14.43 14.10
N ALA A 45 14.11 13.99 14.85
CA ALA A 45 14.27 13.06 15.95
C ALA A 45 14.71 11.67 15.45
N LEU A 46 14.12 11.19 14.36
CA LEU A 46 14.54 9.95 13.72
C LEU A 46 15.96 10.05 13.17
N LEU A 47 16.30 11.16 12.51
CA LEU A 47 17.66 11.40 12.01
C LEU A 47 18.70 11.32 13.13
N GLY A 48 18.46 11.96 14.28
CA GLY A 48 19.33 11.86 15.45
C GLY A 48 19.46 10.44 16.03
N ALA A 49 18.37 9.65 15.98
CA ALA A 49 18.44 8.24 16.37
C ALA A 49 19.26 7.39 15.40
N LEU A 50 19.15 7.64 14.08
CA LEU A 50 19.95 6.98 13.05
C LEU A 50 21.43 7.36 13.18
N ASP A 51 21.73 8.62 13.47
CA ASP A 51 23.08 9.12 13.73
C ASP A 51 23.72 8.45 14.94
N THR A 52 22.94 8.25 16.01
CA THR A 52 23.37 7.52 17.22
C THR A 52 23.78 6.09 16.86
N GLY A 53 23.03 5.44 15.97
CA GLY A 53 23.30 4.09 15.47
C GLY A 53 24.27 4.02 14.30
N LYS A 54 24.76 5.16 13.78
CA LYS A 54 25.49 5.29 12.50
C LYS A 54 24.86 4.43 11.38
N VAL A 55 23.53 4.44 11.32
CA VAL A 55 22.76 3.64 10.38
C VAL A 55 22.90 4.23 8.98
N THR A 56 23.23 3.41 7.99
CA THR A 56 23.27 3.81 6.58
C THR A 56 21.98 3.45 5.86
N ILE A 57 21.66 4.16 4.80
CA ILE A 57 20.36 4.06 4.09
C ILE A 57 20.61 3.81 2.60
N ALA A 58 19.90 2.85 2.03
CA ALA A 58 19.92 2.55 0.60
C ALA A 58 18.50 2.29 0.09
N SER A 59 18.26 2.51 -1.21
CA SER A 59 16.99 2.16 -1.86
C SER A 59 16.82 0.65 -1.94
N TYR A 60 15.56 0.20 -1.90
CA TYR A 60 15.16 -1.18 -2.12
C TYR A 60 14.01 -1.29 -3.12
N GLY A 61 14.06 -2.31 -3.98
CA GLY A 61 12.99 -2.58 -4.95
C GLY A 61 12.82 -1.47 -5.99
N TYR A 62 11.58 -1.04 -6.21
CA TYR A 62 11.22 -0.01 -7.19
C TYR A 62 11.26 1.42 -6.64
N ALA A 63 11.81 1.64 -5.44
CA ALA A 63 12.04 2.98 -4.92
C ALA A 63 13.15 3.68 -5.70
N THR A 64 13.04 5.00 -5.85
CA THR A 64 14.16 5.80 -6.33
C THR A 64 15.27 5.81 -5.27
N PRO A 65 16.54 6.03 -5.66
CA PRO A 65 17.60 6.28 -4.68
C PRO A 65 17.16 7.35 -3.67
N PRO A 66 17.29 7.10 -2.35
CA PRO A 66 16.85 8.04 -1.35
C PRO A 66 17.69 9.33 -1.43
N ILE A 67 17.04 10.45 -1.19
CA ILE A 67 17.73 11.73 -0.97
C ILE A 67 18.31 11.65 0.43
N VAL A 68 19.63 11.75 0.52
CA VAL A 68 20.38 11.68 1.78
C VAL A 68 21.36 12.83 1.81
N HIS A 69 21.14 13.78 2.73
CA HIS A 69 22.06 14.88 2.98
C HIS A 69 22.64 14.76 4.39
N GLN A 70 23.94 15.03 4.48
CA GLN A 70 24.69 15.07 5.73
C GLN A 70 25.42 16.40 5.84
N ASP A 71 25.65 16.85 7.07
CA ASP A 71 26.51 17.99 7.35
C ASP A 71 28.00 17.62 7.21
N THR A 72 28.88 18.59 7.42
CA THR A 72 30.34 18.42 7.34
C THR A 72 30.87 17.39 8.35
N ASP A 73 30.15 17.17 9.45
CA ASP A 73 30.50 16.25 10.52
C ASP A 73 29.94 14.83 10.28
N GLY A 74 29.18 14.64 9.20
CA GLY A 74 28.60 13.36 8.78
C GLY A 74 27.30 12.98 9.49
N PHE A 75 26.59 13.95 10.07
CA PHE A 75 25.26 13.75 10.67
C PHE A 75 24.16 14.04 9.65
N TYR A 76 23.04 13.31 9.72
CA TYR A 76 21.95 13.48 8.77
C TYR A 76 21.22 14.81 8.97
N THR A 77 21.11 15.58 7.88
CA THR A 77 20.28 16.79 7.83
C THR A 77 18.96 16.54 7.12
N GLU A 78 18.91 15.56 6.23
CA GLU A 78 17.73 15.20 5.47
C GLU A 78 17.81 13.76 4.98
N VAL A 79 16.69 13.04 5.12
CA VAL A 79 16.48 11.74 4.47
C VAL A 79 15.08 11.70 3.91
N GLN A 80 14.96 11.43 2.61
CA GLN A 80 13.70 11.16 1.94
C GLN A 80 13.79 9.89 1.09
N ALA A 81 12.74 9.07 1.15
CA ALA A 81 12.60 7.88 0.32
C ALA A 81 11.34 8.00 -0.54
N VAL A 82 11.48 7.81 -1.85
CA VAL A 82 10.37 7.91 -2.79
C VAL A 82 10.11 6.55 -3.44
N ALA A 83 8.86 6.12 -3.40
CA ALA A 83 8.41 4.88 -4.00
C ALA A 83 7.15 5.13 -4.85
N PRO A 84 7.01 4.50 -6.03
CA PRO A 84 5.81 4.63 -6.84
C PRO A 84 4.57 4.09 -6.10
N ILE A 85 3.44 4.75 -6.29
CA ILE A 85 2.13 4.27 -5.83
C ILE A 85 1.71 3.10 -6.71
N SER A 86 1.36 1.97 -6.08
CA SER A 86 0.97 0.74 -6.76
C SER A 86 -0.54 0.47 -6.66
N THR A 87 -1.15 0.80 -5.53
CA THR A 87 -2.59 0.57 -5.28
C THR A 87 -3.25 1.76 -4.61
N ILE A 88 -4.55 1.90 -4.85
CA ILE A 88 -5.41 2.89 -4.20
C ILE A 88 -6.66 2.16 -3.69
N THR A 89 -7.01 2.43 -2.43
CA THR A 89 -8.25 1.96 -1.82
C THR A 89 -9.18 3.13 -1.63
N TYR A 90 -10.42 3.01 -2.08
CA TYR A 90 -11.39 4.10 -2.05
C TYR A 90 -12.82 3.59 -1.93
N ASP A 91 -13.71 4.48 -1.50
CA ASP A 91 -15.15 4.25 -1.47
C ASP A 91 -15.74 4.52 -2.86
N ASN A 92 -16.34 3.52 -3.49
CA ASN A 92 -16.82 3.65 -4.88
C ASN A 92 -18.09 4.50 -5.06
N VAL A 93 -18.67 5.04 -3.99
CA VAL A 93 -19.85 5.92 -4.04
C VAL A 93 -19.44 7.38 -3.80
N SER A 94 -18.69 7.63 -2.73
CA SER A 94 -18.21 8.97 -2.33
C SER A 94 -16.87 9.34 -2.97
N ASN A 95 -16.15 8.37 -3.53
CA ASN A 95 -14.78 8.50 -4.03
C ASN A 95 -13.78 8.94 -2.96
N ALA A 96 -14.13 8.74 -1.68
CA ALA A 96 -13.26 9.02 -0.57
C ALA A 96 -12.06 8.07 -0.60
N LEU A 97 -10.86 8.63 -0.48
CA LEU A 97 -9.63 7.89 -0.33
C LEU A 97 -9.63 7.20 1.04
N LEU A 98 -9.48 5.88 1.03
CA LEU A 98 -9.44 5.03 2.22
C LEU A 98 -8.06 4.43 2.45
N GLY A 99 -7.21 4.35 1.41
CA GLY A 99 -5.86 3.81 1.55
C GLY A 99 -5.01 3.96 0.30
N MET A 100 -3.70 3.80 0.46
CA MET A 100 -2.73 3.86 -0.63
C MET A 100 -1.61 2.85 -0.40
N GLY A 101 -1.24 2.11 -1.43
CA GLY A 101 -0.08 1.22 -1.45
C GLY A 101 1.05 1.77 -2.31
N SER A 102 2.29 1.56 -1.88
CA SER A 102 3.49 1.79 -2.69
C SER A 102 4.21 0.48 -3.00
N VAL A 103 5.22 0.53 -3.86
CA VAL A 103 6.10 -0.61 -4.13
C VAL A 103 7.57 -0.17 -4.10
N GLY A 104 8.40 -0.93 -3.38
CA GLY A 104 9.75 -0.54 -3.02
C GLY A 104 9.82 0.21 -1.68
N GLY A 105 11.04 0.57 -1.27
CA GLY A 105 11.29 1.31 -0.04
C GLY A 105 12.78 1.48 0.25
N VAL A 106 13.18 1.27 1.50
CA VAL A 106 14.56 1.48 1.94
C VAL A 106 15.10 0.34 2.79
N THR A 107 16.40 0.10 2.64
CA THR A 107 17.20 -0.74 3.54
C THR A 107 18.02 0.15 4.46
N LEU A 108 17.86 -0.06 5.75
CA LEU A 108 18.66 0.50 6.83
C LEU A 108 19.70 -0.54 7.26
N THR A 109 20.95 -0.14 7.40
CA THR A 109 22.03 -1.03 7.85
C THR A 109 22.72 -0.42 9.05
N ALA A 110 22.71 -1.15 10.17
CA ALA A 110 23.41 -0.75 11.38
C ALA A 110 24.77 -1.47 11.45
N PRO A 111 25.88 -0.74 11.65
CA PRO A 111 27.16 -1.35 11.96
C PRO A 111 27.20 -1.85 13.42
N VAL A 112 28.22 -2.65 13.73
CA VAL A 112 28.51 -3.03 15.12
C VAL A 112 29.05 -1.81 15.86
N LEU A 113 28.33 -1.36 16.87
CA LEU A 113 28.69 -0.23 17.72
C LEU A 113 28.51 -0.61 19.19
N LYS A 114 29.59 -0.45 19.96
CA LYS A 114 29.61 -0.81 21.39
C LYS A 114 28.42 -0.17 22.11
N SER A 115 27.64 -0.99 22.80
CA SER A 115 26.46 -0.60 23.58
C SER A 115 25.27 -0.03 22.78
N VAL A 116 25.38 0.15 21.46
CA VAL A 116 24.34 0.73 20.60
C VAL A 116 23.72 -0.32 19.67
N SER A 117 24.53 -1.08 18.94
CA SER A 117 24.05 -2.13 18.03
C SER A 117 25.06 -3.29 17.91
N SER A 118 24.55 -4.52 17.81
CA SER A 118 25.33 -5.71 17.44
C SER A 118 25.52 -5.88 15.94
N GLY A 119 25.10 -4.90 15.13
CA GLY A 119 24.99 -4.99 13.69
C GLY A 119 23.67 -5.60 13.22
N GLY A 120 23.26 -5.24 12.00
CA GLY A 120 22.05 -5.78 11.39
C GLY A 120 21.55 -4.97 10.20
N GLN A 121 20.45 -5.44 9.62
CA GLN A 121 19.78 -4.77 8.52
C GLN A 121 18.27 -4.84 8.68
N LEU A 122 17.58 -3.79 8.27
CA LEU A 122 16.14 -3.72 8.22
C LEU A 122 15.75 -3.14 6.86
N THR A 123 14.96 -3.87 6.09
CA THR A 123 14.32 -3.33 4.89
C THR A 123 12.86 -3.08 5.19
N VAL A 124 12.39 -1.87 4.90
CA VAL A 124 10.98 -1.47 4.93
C VAL A 124 10.57 -1.19 3.49
N THR A 125 9.63 -1.95 2.96
CA THR A 125 9.16 -1.86 1.58
C THR A 125 7.66 -2.05 1.51
N ASP A 126 7.06 -1.68 0.37
CA ASP A 126 5.68 -1.97 0.03
C ASP A 126 4.70 -1.44 1.10
N LEU A 127 4.77 -0.13 1.34
CA LEU A 127 3.93 0.52 2.34
C LEU A 127 2.47 0.45 1.92
N ASN A 128 1.57 0.25 2.87
CA ASN A 128 0.14 0.31 2.68
C ASN A 128 -0.48 1.13 3.82
N ALA A 129 -0.94 2.33 3.51
CA ALA A 129 -1.62 3.19 4.48
C ALA A 129 -3.12 2.92 4.46
N ASP A 130 -3.70 2.68 5.64
CA ASP A 130 -5.13 2.60 5.88
C ASP A 130 -5.60 3.85 6.65
N LEU A 131 -6.37 4.70 5.96
CA LEU A 131 -6.90 5.97 6.48
C LEU A 131 -8.06 5.76 7.45
N SER A 132 -8.70 4.59 7.46
CA SER A 132 -9.77 4.28 8.39
C SER A 132 -9.22 3.90 9.76
N THR A 133 -8.22 3.01 9.79
CA THR A 133 -7.60 2.51 11.03
C THR A 133 -6.41 3.33 11.51
N HIS A 134 -6.02 4.37 10.76
CA HIS A 134 -4.87 5.23 11.06
C HIS A 134 -3.56 4.46 11.21
N THR A 135 -3.37 3.44 10.37
CA THR A 135 -2.23 2.51 10.44
C THR A 135 -1.56 2.40 9.08
N VAL A 136 -0.22 2.44 9.08
CA VAL A 136 0.62 2.15 7.93
C VAL A 136 1.23 0.78 8.12
N TYR A 137 0.85 -0.13 7.23
CA TYR A 137 1.42 -1.45 7.10
C TYR A 137 2.63 -1.43 6.17
N ALA A 138 3.56 -2.36 6.37
CA ALA A 138 4.72 -2.51 5.52
C ALA A 138 5.10 -3.97 5.39
N LYS A 139 5.79 -4.31 4.30
CA LYS A 139 6.62 -5.51 4.26
C LYS A 139 7.97 -5.18 4.90
N VAL A 140 8.32 -5.96 5.91
CA VAL A 140 9.59 -5.83 6.63
C VAL A 140 10.47 -7.04 6.37
N ILE A 141 11.70 -6.81 5.92
CA ILE A 141 12.73 -7.85 5.76
C ILE A 141 13.86 -7.53 6.73
N GLY A 142 13.90 -8.27 7.84
CA GLY A 142 14.79 -8.01 8.96
C GLY A 142 15.89 -9.04 9.14
N GLY A 143 17.08 -8.57 9.51
CA GLY A 143 18.18 -9.39 10.00
C GLY A 143 17.89 -9.98 11.40
N ASN A 144 18.91 -10.59 12.01
CA ASN A 144 18.84 -11.08 13.39
C ASN A 144 17.61 -11.97 13.70
N ASN A 145 17.31 -12.88 12.77
CA ASN A 145 16.21 -13.85 12.83
C ASN A 145 14.79 -13.26 12.76
N VAL A 146 14.62 -12.01 12.34
CA VAL A 146 13.27 -11.45 12.07
C VAL A 146 12.68 -12.07 10.80
N GLY A 147 13.48 -12.24 9.74
CA GLY A 147 13.01 -12.80 8.47
C GLY A 147 12.12 -11.82 7.70
N THR A 148 11.17 -12.35 6.94
CA THR A 148 10.19 -11.52 6.19
C THR A 148 8.85 -11.51 6.92
N LEU A 149 8.38 -10.31 7.24
CA LEU A 149 7.07 -10.05 7.80
C LEU A 149 6.27 -9.29 6.75
N ASP A 150 5.29 -9.96 6.15
CA ASP A 150 4.38 -9.33 5.20
C ASP A 150 3.25 -8.63 5.97
N HIS A 151 2.91 -7.40 5.56
CA HIS A 151 1.79 -6.62 6.12
C HIS A 151 1.88 -6.38 7.64
N LEU A 152 3.08 -6.07 8.14
CA LEU A 152 3.32 -5.67 9.52
C LEU A 152 2.75 -4.28 9.77
N ALA A 153 1.96 -4.10 10.84
CA ALA A 153 1.55 -2.77 11.28
C ALA A 153 2.78 -1.99 11.78
N LEU A 154 3.36 -1.14 10.94
CA LEU A 154 4.64 -0.49 11.21
C LEU A 154 4.46 0.81 11.99
N TRP A 155 3.59 1.70 11.48
CA TRP A 155 3.34 2.99 12.09
C TRP A 155 1.85 3.23 12.34
N HIS A 156 1.54 4.01 13.37
CA HIS A 156 0.32 4.81 13.44
C HIS A 156 0.61 6.23 12.95
N PHE A 157 -0.41 6.92 12.45
CA PHE A 157 -0.36 8.36 12.17
C PHE A 157 -1.49 9.08 12.88
N SER A 158 -1.27 10.35 13.22
CA SER A 158 -2.23 11.15 13.96
C SER A 158 -3.03 12.13 13.10
N GLY A 159 -2.53 12.44 11.90
CA GLY A 159 -3.14 13.42 11.02
C GLY A 159 -3.09 13.01 9.55
N VAL A 160 -4.15 13.39 8.84
CA VAL A 160 -4.24 13.35 7.37
C VAL A 160 -4.54 14.76 6.91
N THR A 161 -3.75 15.28 5.98
CA THR A 161 -3.96 16.59 5.37
C THR A 161 -3.92 16.47 3.84
N GLY A 162 -4.49 17.46 3.15
CA GLY A 162 -4.56 17.48 1.70
C GLY A 162 -5.86 16.87 1.15
N SER A 163 -5.81 16.41 -0.10
CA SER A 163 -6.95 15.84 -0.80
C SER A 163 -7.24 14.42 -0.32
N THR A 164 -8.51 14.09 -0.12
CA THR A 164 -8.97 12.75 0.28
C THR A 164 -10.02 12.21 -0.68
N SER A 165 -10.01 12.65 -1.94
CA SER A 165 -10.89 12.16 -2.99
C SER A 165 -10.08 11.70 -4.19
N VAL A 166 -10.41 10.55 -4.76
CA VAL A 166 -9.65 9.93 -5.89
C VAL A 166 -10.02 10.54 -7.24
N LEU A 167 -11.14 11.26 -7.36
CA LEU A 167 -11.62 11.87 -8.63
C LEU A 167 -11.07 13.27 -8.92
N VAL A 168 -10.05 13.73 -8.20
CA VAL A 168 -9.38 15.00 -8.49
C VAL A 168 -8.30 14.81 -9.56
N SER A 169 -8.04 15.84 -10.38
CA SER A 169 -7.00 15.78 -11.41
C SER A 169 -5.60 15.50 -10.86
N SER A 170 -5.36 15.90 -9.61
CA SER A 170 -4.14 15.61 -8.87
C SER A 170 -4.46 15.40 -7.38
N LEU A 171 -4.06 14.26 -6.83
CA LEU A 171 -4.18 13.96 -5.40
C LEU A 171 -2.87 14.35 -4.72
N SER A 172 -2.96 15.10 -3.62
CA SER A 172 -1.84 15.29 -2.69
C SER A 172 -2.34 15.06 -1.28
N THR A 173 -1.89 13.97 -0.65
CA THR A 173 -2.30 13.55 0.70
C THR A 173 -1.07 13.37 1.55
N THR A 174 -1.04 13.99 2.73
CA THR A 174 0.08 13.89 3.67
C THR A 174 -0.38 13.27 4.98
N LEU A 175 0.28 12.19 5.38
CA LEU A 175 0.17 11.56 6.69
C LEU A 175 1.23 12.15 7.62
N THR A 176 0.83 12.57 8.82
CA THR A 176 1.71 13.24 9.79
C THR A 176 1.67 12.59 11.16
N GLY A 177 2.73 12.82 11.96
CA GLY A 177 2.83 12.30 13.32
C GLY A 177 2.98 10.78 13.32
N LEU A 178 3.89 10.29 12.48
CA LEU A 178 4.16 8.85 12.38
C LEU A 178 4.77 8.37 13.69
N SER A 179 4.25 7.28 14.25
CA SER A 179 4.75 6.67 15.49
C SER A 179 4.81 5.16 15.33
N LEU A 180 5.90 4.52 15.78
CA LEU A 180 6.02 3.07 15.68
C LEU A 180 4.95 2.38 16.51
N THR A 181 4.35 1.32 15.96
CA THR A 181 3.59 0.38 16.78
C THR A 181 4.55 -0.45 17.65
N THR A 182 4.00 -1.17 18.64
CA THR A 182 4.79 -2.12 19.44
C THR A 182 5.46 -3.18 18.56
N GLU A 183 4.75 -3.69 17.56
CA GLU A 183 5.27 -4.70 16.62
C GLU A 183 6.36 -4.11 15.72
N GLY A 184 6.13 -2.90 15.21
CA GLY A 184 7.09 -2.13 14.43
C GLY A 184 8.37 -1.88 15.21
N PHE A 185 8.29 -1.45 16.47
CA PHE A 185 9.45 -1.24 17.35
C PHE A 185 10.24 -2.53 17.59
N ASN A 186 9.55 -3.64 17.84
CA ASN A 186 10.21 -4.94 18.03
C ASN A 186 10.94 -5.38 16.75
N ALA A 187 10.29 -5.26 15.59
CA ALA A 187 10.90 -5.57 14.30
C ALA A 187 12.12 -4.67 14.03
N PHE A 188 12.02 -3.36 14.27
CA PHE A 188 13.12 -2.40 14.07
C PHE A 188 14.32 -2.73 14.96
N SER A 189 14.05 -2.88 16.26
CA SER A 189 15.10 -3.08 17.26
C SER A 189 15.80 -4.42 17.10
N GLN A 190 15.06 -5.50 16.79
CA GLN A 190 15.66 -6.79 16.53
C GLN A 190 16.43 -6.79 15.22
N SER A 191 15.83 -6.32 14.12
CA SER A 191 16.45 -6.34 12.77
C SER A 191 17.78 -5.58 12.73
N LEU A 192 17.86 -4.43 13.39
CA LEU A 192 19.08 -3.62 13.48
C LEU A 192 20.01 -4.04 14.65
N GLY A 193 19.63 -5.05 15.42
CA GLY A 193 20.44 -5.56 16.53
C GLY A 193 20.65 -4.51 17.63
N LEU A 194 19.66 -3.66 17.89
CA LEU A 194 19.79 -2.53 18.81
C LEU A 194 19.99 -3.05 20.25
N LEU A 195 21.02 -2.54 20.90
CA LEU A 195 21.30 -2.73 22.32
C LEU A 195 20.62 -1.61 23.14
N ASN A 196 20.82 -1.58 24.46
CA ASN A 196 20.09 -0.66 25.34
C ASN A 196 20.16 0.81 24.91
N LEU A 197 21.32 1.33 24.52
CA LEU A 197 21.40 2.74 24.09
C LEU A 197 20.70 2.96 22.75
N GLY A 198 20.83 2.05 21.79
CA GLY A 198 20.15 2.14 20.50
C GLY A 198 18.63 2.06 20.65
N LYS A 199 18.15 1.17 21.52
CA LYS A 199 16.73 1.07 21.87
C LYS A 199 16.23 2.34 22.53
N SER A 200 16.96 2.91 23.49
CA SER A 200 16.60 4.17 24.12
C SER A 200 16.57 5.34 23.14
N ALA A 201 17.52 5.41 22.21
CA ALA A 201 17.52 6.43 21.16
C ALA A 201 16.27 6.32 20.29
N LEU A 202 15.89 5.11 19.87
CA LEU A 202 14.69 4.87 19.08
C LEU A 202 13.40 5.14 19.88
N LEU A 203 13.35 4.77 21.17
CA LEU A 203 12.22 5.06 22.06
C LEU A 203 12.02 6.56 22.32
N GLY A 204 13.09 7.36 22.20
CA GLY A 204 13.02 8.82 22.29
C GLY A 204 12.37 9.49 21.08
N VAL A 205 12.17 8.76 19.97
CA VAL A 205 11.53 9.27 18.76
C VAL A 205 10.01 9.17 18.90
N THR A 206 9.36 10.32 19.08
CA THR A 206 7.89 10.42 19.18
C THR A 206 7.20 10.69 17.85
N ASP A 207 7.95 11.24 16.89
CA ASP A 207 7.51 11.47 15.51
C ASP A 207 8.59 10.93 14.58
N PHE A 208 8.21 10.04 13.67
CA PHE A 208 9.09 9.41 12.68
C PHE A 208 9.10 10.18 11.34
N GLY A 209 8.24 11.18 11.19
CA GLY A 209 8.19 12.07 10.04
C GLY A 209 6.85 12.01 9.32
N THR A 210 6.87 12.09 7.99
CA THR A 210 5.66 12.19 7.16
C THR A 210 5.69 11.27 5.94
N ILE A 211 4.52 10.85 5.49
CA ILE A 211 4.34 10.20 4.19
C ILE A 211 3.47 11.10 3.33
N THR A 212 4.02 11.59 2.22
CA THR A 212 3.31 12.43 1.26
C THR A 212 3.10 11.65 -0.02
N ALA A 213 1.84 11.37 -0.38
CA ALA A 213 1.49 10.75 -1.65
C ALA A 213 1.01 11.82 -2.62
N THR A 214 1.62 11.85 -3.80
CA THR A 214 1.23 12.73 -4.90
C THR A 214 0.90 11.89 -6.12
N THR A 215 -0.29 12.06 -6.68
CA THR A 215 -0.72 11.36 -7.89
C THR A 215 -1.36 12.31 -8.90
N VAL A 216 -1.33 11.92 -10.17
CA VAL A 216 -1.93 12.61 -11.30
C VAL A 216 -2.65 11.61 -12.19
N HIS A 217 -3.74 12.04 -12.82
CA HIS A 217 -4.47 11.24 -13.79
C HIS A 217 -3.74 11.24 -15.14
N MET A 218 -3.42 10.07 -15.65
CA MET A 218 -2.58 9.82 -16.83
C MET A 218 -3.28 10.18 -18.14
N LEU A 219 -4.62 10.17 -18.20
CA LEU A 219 -5.36 10.58 -19.41
C LEU A 219 -5.29 12.08 -19.74
N MET A 220 -4.64 12.92 -18.90
CA MET A 220 -4.50 14.34 -19.22
C MET A 220 -3.34 14.65 -20.18
N ASP A 221 -2.44 13.70 -20.45
CA ASP A 221 -1.40 13.80 -21.47
C ASP A 221 -1.49 12.59 -22.40
N GLY A 222 -1.89 12.81 -23.65
CA GLY A 222 -2.22 11.78 -24.65
C GLY A 222 -1.06 10.92 -25.17
N ASP A 223 -0.12 10.55 -24.32
CA ASP A 223 1.02 9.70 -24.65
C ASP A 223 0.70 8.22 -24.42
N ASN A 224 1.15 7.36 -25.34
CA ASN A 224 1.14 5.90 -25.18
C ASN A 224 2.04 5.51 -24.00
N MET A 225 1.48 5.51 -22.79
CA MET A 225 2.24 5.16 -21.60
C MET A 225 2.39 3.64 -21.49
N THR A 226 3.62 3.19 -21.23
CA THR A 226 3.92 1.79 -20.93
C THR A 226 3.63 1.48 -19.46
N PRO A 227 2.96 0.36 -19.14
CA PRO A 227 2.70 -0.02 -17.76
C PRO A 227 4.01 -0.16 -16.98
N PRO A 228 4.04 0.24 -15.70
CA PRO A 228 5.24 0.13 -14.90
C PRO A 228 5.60 -1.36 -14.68
N PRO A 229 6.89 -1.70 -14.46
CA PRO A 229 7.32 -3.10 -14.37
C PRO A 229 6.68 -3.92 -13.23
N TRP A 230 6.13 -3.24 -12.22
CA TRP A 230 5.42 -3.85 -11.10
C TRP A 230 3.92 -4.07 -11.38
N TYR A 231 3.38 -3.54 -12.49
CA TYR A 231 1.98 -3.72 -12.86
C TYR A 231 1.72 -5.16 -13.29
N VAL A 232 0.59 -5.70 -12.83
CA VAL A 232 0.14 -7.06 -13.20
C VAL A 232 -1.25 -6.92 -13.77
N GLY A 233 -1.33 -6.85 -15.10
CA GLY A 233 -2.62 -6.73 -15.78
C GLY A 233 -3.55 -7.87 -15.42
N GLN A 234 -4.81 -7.55 -15.16
CA GLN A 234 -5.85 -8.56 -15.00
C GLN A 234 -6.03 -9.26 -16.34
N VAL A 235 -5.41 -10.43 -16.49
CA VAL A 235 -5.63 -11.30 -17.65
C VAL A 235 -7.03 -11.88 -17.48
N PRO A 236 -8.00 -11.58 -18.39
CA PRO A 236 -9.28 -12.26 -18.35
C PRO A 236 -9.03 -13.75 -18.59
N GLU A 237 -9.27 -14.60 -17.59
CA GLU A 237 -9.08 -16.03 -17.78
C GLU A 237 -10.04 -16.51 -18.88
N PRO A 238 -9.54 -17.03 -20.03
CA PRO A 238 -10.38 -17.45 -21.15
C PRO A 238 -11.40 -18.52 -20.78
N SER A 239 -11.11 -19.28 -19.72
CA SER A 239 -11.92 -20.35 -19.16
C SER A 239 -13.23 -19.87 -18.54
N THR A 240 -13.31 -18.67 -17.96
CA THR A 240 -14.53 -18.22 -17.27
C THR A 240 -15.67 -17.95 -18.24
N TYR A 241 -15.38 -17.27 -19.36
CA TYR A 241 -16.35 -17.09 -20.44
C TYR A 241 -16.63 -18.38 -21.20
N ALA A 242 -15.61 -19.22 -21.41
CA ALA A 242 -15.78 -20.52 -22.07
C ALA A 242 -16.62 -21.49 -21.23
N LEU A 243 -16.41 -21.55 -19.90
CA LEU A 243 -17.16 -22.42 -18.99
C LEU A 243 -18.58 -21.90 -18.73
N MET A 244 -18.80 -20.57 -18.67
CA MET A 244 -20.16 -20.03 -18.69
C MET A 244 -20.88 -20.35 -20.00
N GLY A 245 -20.20 -20.20 -21.15
CA GLY A 245 -20.75 -20.53 -22.47
C GLY A 245 -21.09 -22.03 -22.60
N LEU A 246 -20.17 -22.91 -22.17
CA LEU A 246 -20.37 -24.36 -22.18
C LEU A 246 -21.42 -24.81 -21.15
N GLY A 247 -21.47 -24.19 -19.98
CA GLY A 247 -22.48 -24.44 -18.96
C GLY A 247 -23.90 -24.11 -19.44
N LEU A 248 -24.06 -22.96 -20.10
CA LEU A 248 -25.33 -22.55 -20.73
C LEU A 248 -25.72 -23.47 -21.88
N ALA A 249 -24.75 -23.86 -22.74
CA ALA A 249 -25.00 -24.81 -23.81
C ALA A 249 -25.45 -26.18 -23.28
N GLY A 250 -24.82 -26.66 -22.20
CA GLY A 250 -25.21 -27.90 -21.51
C GLY A 250 -26.62 -27.84 -20.93
N LEU A 251 -27.02 -26.71 -20.34
CA LEU A 251 -28.36 -26.49 -19.78
C LEU A 251 -29.45 -26.48 -20.86
N VAL A 252 -29.19 -25.87 -22.02
CA VAL A 252 -30.13 -25.88 -23.16
C VAL A 252 -30.28 -27.29 -23.75
N MET A 253 -29.18 -28.05 -23.86
CA MET A 253 -29.20 -29.44 -24.32
C MET A 253 -29.95 -30.36 -23.34
N ALA A 254 -29.75 -30.18 -22.03
CA ALA A 254 -30.46 -30.94 -21.00
C ALA A 254 -31.98 -30.65 -21.00
N ARG A 255 -32.37 -29.39 -21.16
CA ARG A 255 -33.79 -28.98 -21.28
C ARG A 255 -34.45 -29.54 -22.54
N ARG A 256 -33.72 -29.63 -23.66
CA ARG A 256 -34.21 -30.29 -24.89
C ARG A 256 -34.43 -31.79 -24.72
N ARG A 257 -33.64 -32.46 -23.87
CA ARG A 257 -33.83 -33.88 -23.55
C ARG A 257 -35.04 -34.13 -22.65
N GLN A 258 -35.37 -33.21 -21.75
CA GLN A 258 -36.56 -33.34 -20.88
C GLN A 258 -37.88 -32.98 -21.58
N ALA A 259 -37.82 -32.26 -22.70
CA ALA A 259 -38.99 -31.89 -23.50
C ALA A 259 -39.34 -32.90 -24.61
N ARG A 260 -38.58 -34.00 -24.73
CA ARG A 260 -38.87 -35.16 -25.57
C ARG A 260 -39.29 -36.32 -24.69
#